data_AF-A0A072VQW0-F1
#
_entry.id   AF-A0A072VQW0-F1
#
_cell.length_a   1.000
_cell.length_b   1.000
_cell.length_c   1.000
_cell.angle_alpha   90.00
_cell.angle_beta   90.00
_cell.angle_gamma   90.00
#
_symmetry.space_group_name_H-M   'P 1'
#
loop_
_entity.id
_entity.type
_entity.pdbx_description
1 polymer ?
#
loop_
_entity_poly.entity_id
_entity_poly.type
_entity_poly.pdbx_seq_one_letter_code
_entity_poly.pdbx_strand_id
1 'polypeptide(L)'
;MTSSNKSYFYIRFYHCQSTSFICYYFLIPGSILSIYDVSECSNPNSYTNMYLLNTFSIVPIPSEVLKHALLRMGEYARNMITVNIEERHILEMSVTVHDVTNVMNSLEKIKVDDNADTACSMEQCSICLKEFYNETEVPAIVRTKCMHVFHQQCVARWLMQCCISNRLYSCPLCRSEIQ
;
A
#
# COMPACT_ATOMS: atom_id res chain seq x y z
N MET A 1 -7.24 0.41 41.34
CA MET A 1 -7.16 -0.87 40.62
C MET A 1 -7.37 -0.58 39.16
N THR A 2 -6.29 -0.51 38.41
CA THR A 2 -6.25 -0.08 37.01
C THR A 2 -6.79 -1.19 36.12
N SER A 3 -8.06 -1.06 35.71
CA SER A 3 -8.64 -1.88 34.65
C SER A 3 -7.85 -1.62 33.37
N SER A 4 -6.82 -2.43 33.11
CA SER A 4 -6.12 -2.47 31.83
C SER A 4 -7.10 -3.01 30.80
N ASN A 5 -7.90 -2.12 30.23
CA ASN A 5 -8.92 -2.49 29.28
C ASN A 5 -8.21 -2.92 27.98
N LYS A 6 -7.84 -4.21 27.89
CA LYS A 6 -7.17 -4.83 26.74
C LYS A 6 -8.17 -4.88 25.59
N SER A 7 -8.37 -3.74 24.94
CA SER A 7 -9.25 -3.63 23.78
C SER A 7 -8.63 -4.45 22.64
N TYR A 8 -9.44 -5.22 21.93
CA TYR A 8 -9.06 -5.92 20.71
C TYR A 8 -9.66 -5.22 19.50
N PHE A 9 -8.94 -5.22 18.39
CA PHE A 9 -9.45 -4.78 17.10
C PHE A 9 -9.87 -6.00 16.28
N TYR A 10 -11.15 -6.07 15.95
CA TYR A 10 -11.67 -6.97 14.94
C TYR A 10 -11.56 -6.27 13.57
N ILE A 11 -10.59 -6.71 12.77
CA ILE A 11 -10.28 -6.12 11.48
C ILE A 11 -10.86 -6.97 10.37
N ARG A 12 -11.71 -6.35 9.56
CA ARG A 12 -12.21 -6.87 8.30
C ARG A 12 -11.36 -6.29 7.17
N PHE A 13 -10.47 -7.09 6.62
CA PHE A 13 -9.55 -6.68 5.56
C PHE A 13 -10.07 -7.19 4.21
N TYR A 14 -10.50 -6.27 3.36
CA TYR A 14 -11.04 -6.54 2.04
C TYR A 14 -9.95 -6.38 0.99
N HIS A 15 -9.66 -7.45 0.25
CA HIS A 15 -8.82 -7.42 -0.94
C HIS A 15 -9.72 -7.61 -2.16
N CYS A 16 -10.05 -6.50 -2.82
CA CYS A 16 -10.94 -6.45 -3.98
C CYS A 16 -10.13 -6.67 -5.26
N GLN A 17 -10.25 -7.84 -5.86
CA GLN A 17 -9.66 -8.17 -7.15
C GLN A 17 -10.58 -7.74 -8.30
N SER A 18 -10.05 -7.76 -9.52
CA SER A 18 -10.79 -7.32 -10.71
C SER A 18 -12.11 -8.08 -10.95
N THR A 19 -12.24 -9.32 -10.47
CA THR A 19 -13.41 -10.20 -10.70
C THR A 19 -13.99 -10.82 -9.42
N SER A 20 -13.38 -10.58 -8.26
CA SER A 20 -13.76 -11.18 -6.98
C SER A 20 -13.32 -10.30 -5.81
N PHE A 21 -13.79 -10.56 -4.61
CA PHE A 21 -13.22 -9.97 -3.40
C PHE A 21 -12.96 -11.05 -2.37
N ILE A 22 -11.83 -10.95 -1.68
CA ILE A 22 -11.47 -11.84 -0.58
C ILE A 22 -11.51 -11.01 0.70
N CYS A 23 -12.23 -11.49 1.71
CA CYS A 23 -12.29 -10.86 3.02
C CYS A 23 -11.51 -11.70 4.03
N TYR A 24 -10.54 -11.07 4.68
CA TYR A 24 -9.77 -11.65 5.77
C TYR A 24 -10.22 -11.06 7.10
N TYR A 25 -10.24 -11.89 8.13
CA TYR A 25 -10.65 -11.51 9.47
C TYR A 25 -9.48 -11.66 10.41
N PHE A 26 -9.14 -10.58 11.10
CA PHE A 26 -8.04 -10.57 12.07
C PHE A 26 -8.55 -10.06 13.41
N LEU A 27 -8.06 -10.67 14.48
CA LEU A 27 -8.26 -10.18 15.84
C LEU A 27 -6.91 -9.76 16.39
N ILE A 28 -6.71 -8.44 16.51
CA ILE A 28 -5.41 -7.86 16.87
C ILE A 28 -5.51 -7.20 18.25
N PRO A 29 -4.59 -7.47 19.20
CA PRO A 29 -4.57 -6.75 20.46
C PRO A 29 -4.36 -5.24 20.23
N GLY A 30 -5.17 -4.41 20.89
CA GLY A 30 -5.07 -2.95 20.82
C GLY A 30 -3.72 -2.44 21.33
N SER A 31 -3.11 -3.13 22.29
CA SER A 31 -1.74 -2.83 22.77
C SER A 31 -0.65 -3.04 21.72
N ILE A 32 -0.93 -3.77 20.64
CA ILE A 32 -0.02 -3.97 19.51
C ILE A 32 -0.36 -2.97 18.41
N LEU A 33 -1.62 -2.90 17.99
CA LEU A 33 -1.99 -2.06 16.86
C LEU A 33 -1.84 -0.56 17.17
N SER A 34 -2.26 -0.12 18.36
CA SER A 34 -2.22 1.30 18.73
C SER A 34 -0.81 1.86 18.91
N ILE A 35 0.19 1.04 19.22
CA ILE A 35 1.57 1.52 19.30
C ILE A 35 2.28 1.48 17.95
N TYR A 36 1.67 0.86 16.93
CA TYR A 36 2.29 0.78 15.61
C TYR A 36 2.35 2.16 14.96
N ASP A 37 3.56 2.65 14.78
CA ASP A 37 3.87 3.95 14.19
C ASP A 37 5.13 3.86 13.32
N VAL A 38 5.63 5.02 12.86
CA VAL A 38 6.82 5.10 12.00
C VAL A 38 8.05 4.50 12.70
N SER A 39 8.16 4.65 14.02
CA SER A 39 9.29 4.13 14.78
C SER A 39 9.28 2.59 14.84
N GLU A 40 8.11 2.00 15.11
CA GLU A 40 7.94 0.54 15.13
C GLU A 40 8.13 -0.06 13.72
N CYS A 41 7.58 0.59 12.68
CA CYS A 41 7.70 0.15 11.29
C CYS A 41 9.16 0.12 10.81
N SER A 42 9.96 1.13 11.17
CA SER A 42 11.37 1.24 10.77
C SER A 42 12.31 0.38 11.63
N ASN A 43 11.86 -0.08 12.80
CA ASN A 43 12.66 -0.90 13.69
C ASN A 43 12.64 -2.38 13.27
N PRO A 44 13.77 -2.96 12.79
CA PRO A 44 13.83 -4.35 12.35
C PRO A 44 13.69 -5.35 13.51
N ASN A 45 13.95 -4.92 14.75
CA ASN A 45 13.82 -5.75 15.96
C ASN A 45 12.51 -5.50 16.71
N SER A 46 11.59 -4.70 16.15
CA SER A 46 10.28 -4.46 16.77
C SER A 46 9.46 -5.75 16.77
N TYR A 47 9.09 -6.20 17.97
CA TYR A 47 8.14 -7.30 18.14
C TYR A 47 6.79 -6.97 17.51
N THR A 48 6.30 -5.74 17.69
CA THR A 48 5.04 -5.25 17.12
C THR A 48 5.03 -5.39 15.61
N ASN A 49 6.10 -4.94 14.96
CA ASN A 49 6.26 -4.99 13.51
C ASN A 49 6.31 -6.43 13.00
N MET A 50 7.14 -7.27 13.62
CA MET A 50 7.22 -8.69 13.25
C MET A 50 5.88 -9.42 13.43
N TYR A 51 5.19 -9.18 14.54
CA TYR A 51 3.87 -9.76 14.83
C TYR A 51 2.85 -9.37 13.76
N LEU A 52 2.75 -8.07 13.43
CA LEU A 52 1.78 -7.58 12.45
C LEU A 52 2.12 -8.10 11.04
N LEU A 53 3.38 -7.99 10.60
CA LEU A 53 3.77 -8.49 9.26
C LEU A 53 3.50 -9.99 9.10
N ASN A 54 3.79 -10.80 10.12
CA ASN A 54 3.47 -12.22 10.09
C ASN A 54 1.97 -12.48 10.08
N THR A 55 1.20 -11.72 10.86
CA THR A 55 -0.27 -11.87 10.92
C THR A 55 -0.93 -11.57 9.57
N PHE A 56 -0.47 -10.53 8.88
CA PHE A 56 -1.02 -10.13 7.58
C PHE A 56 -0.34 -10.80 6.39
N SER A 57 0.61 -11.73 6.60
CA SER A 57 1.35 -12.41 5.53
C SER A 57 0.46 -13.20 4.55
N ILE A 58 -0.73 -13.61 4.99
CA ILE A 58 -1.72 -14.31 4.16
C ILE A 58 -2.43 -13.38 3.16
N VAL A 59 -2.35 -12.07 3.36
CA VAL A 59 -2.94 -11.09 2.46
C VAL A 59 -1.98 -10.87 1.29
N PRO A 60 -2.37 -11.18 0.04
CA PRO A 60 -1.46 -11.17 -1.11
C PRO A 60 -1.25 -9.75 -1.64
N ILE A 61 -0.65 -8.87 -0.82
CA ILE A 61 -0.30 -7.49 -1.17
C ILE A 61 1.20 -7.23 -0.94
N PRO A 62 1.82 -6.28 -1.66
CA PRO A 62 3.23 -5.94 -1.46
C PRO A 62 3.54 -5.47 -0.03
N SER A 63 4.72 -5.82 0.49
CA SER A 63 5.14 -5.48 1.88
C SER A 63 5.06 -3.99 2.20
N GLU A 64 5.44 -3.12 1.26
CA GLU A 64 5.42 -1.67 1.46
C GLU A 64 3.99 -1.14 1.56
N VAL A 65 3.08 -1.71 0.77
CA VAL A 65 1.65 -1.39 0.79
C VAL A 65 1.04 -1.84 2.13
N LEU A 66 1.40 -3.05 2.60
CA LEU A 66 1.00 -3.55 3.90
C LEU A 66 1.51 -2.67 5.05
N LYS A 67 2.79 -2.28 5.05
CA LYS A 67 3.36 -1.39 6.09
C LYS A 67 2.59 -0.08 6.19
N HIS A 68 2.26 0.54 5.05
CA HIS A 68 1.47 1.76 5.08
C HIS A 68 0.04 1.54 5.58
N ALA A 69 -0.59 0.42 5.21
CA ALA A 69 -1.89 0.04 5.77
C ALA A 69 -1.80 -0.06 7.30
N LEU A 70 -0.78 -0.76 7.81
CA LEU A 70 -0.56 -0.93 9.24
C LEU A 70 -0.31 0.41 9.95
N LEU A 71 0.46 1.34 9.36
CA LEU A 71 0.68 2.67 9.92
C LEU A 71 -0.64 3.44 10.09
N ARG A 72 -1.51 3.39 9.08
CA ARG A 72 -2.84 4.02 9.11
C ARG A 72 -3.74 3.34 10.12
N MET A 73 -3.74 2.01 10.14
CA MET A 73 -4.50 1.23 11.13
C MET A 73 -4.05 1.55 12.55
N GLY A 74 -2.76 1.72 12.80
CA GLY A 74 -2.23 2.10 14.10
C GLY A 74 -2.67 3.49 14.53
N GLU A 75 -2.64 4.46 13.60
CA GLU A 75 -3.19 5.80 13.82
C GLU A 75 -4.69 5.76 14.19
N TYR A 76 -5.50 5.03 13.40
CA TYR A 76 -6.91 4.86 13.69
C TYR A 76 -7.15 4.13 15.01
N ALA A 77 -6.36 3.09 15.32
CA ALA A 77 -6.47 2.35 16.56
C ALA A 77 -6.23 3.23 17.79
N ARG A 78 -5.19 4.10 17.77
CA ARG A 78 -4.97 5.09 18.84
C ARG A 78 -6.16 5.99 19.01
N ASN A 79 -6.63 6.59 17.91
CA ASN A 79 -7.75 7.52 17.94
C ASN A 79 -9.03 6.83 18.46
N MET A 80 -9.34 5.64 17.98
CA MET A 80 -10.52 4.87 18.40
C MET A 80 -10.48 4.52 19.89
N ILE A 81 -9.34 4.11 20.44
CA ILE A 81 -9.21 3.85 21.87
C ILE A 81 -9.46 5.13 22.68
N THR A 82 -8.89 6.26 22.26
CA THR A 82 -9.06 7.52 22.99
C THR A 82 -10.51 8.01 23.03
N VAL A 83 -11.33 7.64 22.05
CA VAL A 83 -12.75 8.03 21.97
C VAL A 83 -13.73 6.90 22.35
N ASN A 84 -13.23 5.76 22.85
CA ASN A 84 -14.05 4.61 23.27
C ASN A 84 -14.73 4.87 24.62
N ILE A 85 -15.70 5.78 24.63
CA ILE A 85 -16.45 6.21 25.83
C ILE A 85 -17.28 5.05 26.41
N GLU A 86 -17.67 4.09 25.58
CA GLU A 86 -18.52 2.94 25.95
C GLU A 86 -17.72 1.74 26.50
N GLU A 87 -16.39 1.87 26.68
CA GLU A 87 -15.50 0.81 27.19
C GLU A 87 -15.59 -0.52 26.42
N ARG A 88 -15.96 -0.48 25.13
CA ARG A 88 -16.08 -1.71 24.32
C ARG A 88 -14.75 -2.44 24.30
N HIS A 89 -14.77 -3.72 24.69
CA HIS A 89 -13.59 -4.57 24.65
C HIS A 89 -13.18 -4.97 23.23
N ILE A 90 -14.10 -4.90 22.26
CA ILE A 90 -13.84 -5.19 20.85
C ILE A 90 -14.26 -3.98 20.03
N LEU A 91 -13.31 -3.46 19.24
CA LEU A 91 -13.49 -2.35 18.31
C LEU A 91 -13.40 -2.88 16.88
N GLU A 92 -14.33 -2.49 16.02
CA GLU A 92 -14.34 -2.96 14.63
C GLU A 92 -13.67 -1.96 13.70
N MET A 93 -12.81 -2.46 12.81
CA MET A 93 -12.15 -1.68 11.78
C MET A 93 -12.29 -2.38 10.43
N SER A 94 -12.60 -1.62 9.38
CA SER A 94 -12.63 -2.12 8.01
C SER A 94 -11.51 -1.48 7.21
N VAL A 95 -10.75 -2.31 6.49
CA VAL A 95 -9.64 -1.89 5.63
C VAL A 95 -9.89 -2.46 4.25
N THR A 96 -9.86 -1.62 3.22
CA THR A 96 -10.12 -2.05 1.84
C THR A 96 -8.95 -1.72 0.94
N VAL A 97 -8.53 -2.71 0.16
CA VAL A 97 -7.49 -2.60 -0.85
C VAL A 97 -8.06 -3.07 -2.17
N HIS A 98 -7.96 -2.24 -3.19
CA HIS A 98 -8.39 -2.55 -4.54
C HIS A 98 -7.18 -2.99 -5.37
N ASP A 99 -7.42 -4.01 -6.17
CA ASP A 99 -6.53 -4.45 -7.21
C ASP A 99 -6.46 -3.37 -8.29
N VAL A 100 -5.26 -2.88 -8.52
CA VAL A 100 -4.98 -1.84 -9.51
C VAL A 100 -4.78 -2.42 -10.89
N THR A 101 -4.89 -3.75 -11.08
CA THR A 101 -4.66 -4.44 -12.35
C THR A 101 -5.49 -3.84 -13.48
N ASN A 102 -6.78 -3.53 -13.26
CA ASN A 102 -7.61 -2.89 -14.28
C ASN A 102 -7.07 -1.51 -14.71
N VAL A 103 -6.64 -0.70 -13.74
CA VAL A 103 -6.04 0.61 -14.01
C VAL A 103 -4.71 0.43 -14.74
N MET A 104 -3.89 -0.51 -14.28
CA MET A 104 -2.59 -0.85 -14.88
C MET A 104 -2.73 -1.35 -16.32
N ASN A 105 -3.79 -2.09 -16.63
CA ASN A 105 -4.08 -2.58 -17.98
C ASN A 105 -4.54 -1.47 -18.93
N SER A 106 -5.06 -0.35 -18.40
CA SER A 106 -5.42 0.82 -19.19
C SER A 106 -4.22 1.69 -19.58
N LEU A 107 -3.06 1.46 -18.97
CA LEU A 107 -1.83 2.17 -19.29
C LEU A 107 -1.17 1.62 -20.55
N GLU A 108 -0.60 2.51 -21.34
CA GLU A 108 0.08 2.14 -22.57
C GLU A 108 1.42 1.48 -22.24
N LYS A 109 1.61 0.26 -22.71
CA LYS A 109 2.88 -0.47 -22.58
C LYS A 109 3.84 0.01 -23.66
N ILE A 110 5.00 0.51 -23.24
CA ILE A 110 6.06 0.90 -24.18
C ILE A 110 6.89 -0.34 -24.49
N LYS A 111 7.01 -0.69 -25.77
CA LYS A 111 8.06 -1.59 -26.25
C LYS A 111 9.27 -0.72 -26.55
N VAL A 112 10.37 -0.96 -25.85
CA VAL A 112 11.64 -0.31 -26.19
C VAL A 112 12.15 -1.02 -27.44
N ASP A 113 12.18 -0.30 -28.56
CA ASP A 113 12.83 -0.76 -29.78
C ASP A 113 14.25 -0.16 -29.78
N ASP A 114 15.26 -0.94 -30.17
CA ASP A 114 16.69 -0.61 -30.02
C ASP A 114 17.13 0.64 -30.82
N ASN A 115 16.22 1.26 -31.57
CA ASN A 115 16.46 2.43 -32.42
C ASN A 115 15.32 3.45 -32.29
N ALA A 116 15.32 4.28 -31.24
CA ALA A 116 14.50 5.48 -31.22
C ALA A 116 15.22 6.63 -30.50
N ASP A 117 15.76 7.50 -31.34
CA ASP A 117 16.30 8.83 -31.09
C ASP A 117 15.19 9.79 -30.60
N THR A 118 14.51 9.42 -29.51
CA THR A 118 13.42 10.21 -28.92
C THR A 118 13.88 10.74 -27.59
N ALA A 119 14.46 11.94 -27.64
CA ALA A 119 14.72 12.79 -26.50
C ALA A 119 13.45 12.98 -25.66
N CYS A 120 13.28 12.16 -24.62
CA CYS A 120 12.41 12.45 -23.51
C CYS A 120 13.26 12.25 -22.26
N SER A 121 13.51 13.34 -21.55
CA SER A 121 14.56 13.56 -20.54
C SER A 121 14.45 12.74 -19.25
N MET A 122 13.99 11.49 -19.30
CA MET A 122 13.86 10.60 -18.16
C MET A 122 14.34 9.20 -18.56
N GLU A 123 15.67 9.00 -18.50
CA GLU A 123 16.30 7.68 -18.66
C GLU A 123 16.03 6.76 -17.45
N GLN A 124 15.43 7.30 -16.39
CA GLN A 124 15.22 6.64 -15.11
C GLN A 124 13.77 6.80 -14.62
N CYS A 125 13.30 5.76 -13.94
CA CYS A 125 12.02 5.76 -13.26
C CYS A 125 12.08 6.65 -12.02
N SER A 126 11.28 7.71 -11.97
CA SER A 126 11.27 8.67 -10.86
C SER A 126 10.76 8.12 -9.53
N ILE A 127 10.20 6.91 -9.50
CA ILE A 127 9.76 6.23 -8.27
C ILE A 127 10.92 5.47 -7.61
N CYS A 128 11.70 4.72 -8.39
CA CYS A 128 12.77 3.87 -7.84
C CYS A 128 14.18 4.39 -8.15
N LEU A 129 14.29 5.45 -8.94
CA LEU A 129 15.53 6.07 -9.41
C LEU A 129 16.45 5.12 -10.18
N LYS A 130 15.89 4.01 -10.71
CA LYS A 130 16.63 3.06 -11.56
C LYS A 130 16.33 3.34 -13.02
N GLU A 131 17.31 3.03 -13.86
CA GLU A 131 17.23 3.13 -15.31
C GLU A 131 16.09 2.28 -15.89
N PHE A 132 15.57 2.75 -17.01
CA PHE A 132 14.58 2.01 -17.80
C PHE A 132 15.23 0.91 -18.64
N TYR A 133 16.51 1.08 -18.95
CA TYR A 133 17.34 0.17 -19.71
C TYR A 133 18.46 -0.35 -18.81
N ASN A 134 18.61 -1.67 -18.77
CA ASN A 134 19.74 -2.34 -18.14
C ASN A 134 20.20 -3.44 -19.11
N GLU A 135 21.50 -3.75 -19.16
CA GLU A 135 22.09 -4.71 -20.10
C GLU A 135 21.56 -6.15 -19.96
N THR A 136 20.90 -6.48 -18.84
CA THR A 136 20.51 -7.85 -18.49
C THR A 136 19.00 -8.12 -18.59
N GLU A 137 18.14 -7.15 -18.29
CA GLU A 137 16.68 -7.27 -18.37
C GLU A 137 16.04 -5.89 -18.60
N VAL A 138 15.06 -5.81 -19.50
CA VAL A 138 14.23 -4.62 -19.69
C VAL A 138 12.94 -4.79 -18.87
N PRO A 139 12.82 -4.20 -17.67
CA PRO A 139 11.58 -4.26 -16.90
C PRO A 139 10.44 -3.63 -17.68
N ALA A 140 9.23 -4.19 -17.59
CA ALA A 140 8.06 -3.65 -18.30
C ALA A 140 7.83 -2.17 -17.94
N ILE A 141 7.69 -1.32 -18.97
CA ILE A 141 7.53 0.12 -18.84
C ILE A 141 6.12 0.51 -19.29
N VAL A 142 5.52 1.46 -18.58
CA VAL A 142 4.21 2.01 -18.92
C VAL A 142 4.25 3.52 -19.00
N ARG A 143 3.42 4.05 -19.90
CA ARG A 143 3.14 5.47 -20.06
C ARG A 143 1.75 5.80 -19.54
N THR A 144 1.68 6.85 -18.72
CA THR A 144 0.42 7.42 -18.25
C THR A 144 -0.18 8.37 -19.29
N LYS A 145 -1.47 8.72 -19.17
CA LYS A 145 -2.12 9.70 -20.08
C LYS A 145 -1.46 11.08 -20.05
N CYS A 146 -0.85 11.44 -18.93
CA CYS A 146 -0.05 12.66 -18.80
C CYS A 146 1.38 12.53 -19.35
N MET A 147 1.67 11.50 -20.14
CA MET A 147 2.93 11.24 -20.85
C MET A 147 4.14 10.90 -19.97
N HIS A 148 3.96 10.80 -18.64
CA HIS A 148 5.00 10.35 -17.74
C HIS A 148 5.19 8.83 -17.77
N VAL A 149 6.45 8.41 -17.69
CA VAL A 149 6.90 7.02 -17.87
C VAL A 149 7.40 6.44 -16.53
N PHE A 150 7.03 5.19 -16.25
CA PHE A 150 7.42 4.48 -15.02
C PHE A 150 7.58 2.98 -15.32
N HIS A 151 8.33 2.26 -14.47
CA HIS A 151 8.23 0.80 -14.47
C HIS A 151 6.82 0.40 -14.06
N GLN A 152 6.24 -0.58 -14.75
CA GLN A 152 4.90 -1.10 -14.51
C GLN A 152 4.69 -1.46 -13.03
N GLN A 153 5.66 -2.14 -12.42
CA GLN A 153 5.60 -2.53 -11.01
C GLN A 153 5.68 -1.31 -10.06
N CYS A 154 6.45 -0.29 -10.43
CA CYS A 154 6.63 0.90 -9.58
C CYS A 154 5.32 1.71 -9.51
N VAL A 155 4.69 1.97 -10.65
CA VAL A 155 3.42 2.71 -10.67
C VAL A 155 2.26 1.88 -10.11
N ALA A 156 2.26 0.55 -10.30
CA ALA A 156 1.28 -0.33 -9.65
C ALA A 156 1.35 -0.23 -8.12
N ARG A 157 2.55 -0.27 -7.54
CA ARG A 157 2.77 -0.11 -6.09
C ARG A 157 2.29 1.26 -5.62
N TRP A 158 2.56 2.32 -6.37
CA TRP A 158 2.08 3.67 -6.08
C TRP A 158 0.55 3.77 -6.09
N LEU A 159 -0.12 3.15 -7.06
CA LEU A 159 -1.58 3.14 -7.13
C LEU A 159 -2.21 2.37 -5.97
N MET A 160 -1.63 1.23 -5.59
CA MET A 160 -2.07 0.49 -4.38
C MET A 160 -1.93 1.36 -3.13
N GLN A 161 -0.83 2.11 -3.03
CA GLN A 161 -0.58 3.04 -1.95
C GLN A 161 -1.63 4.17 -1.89
N CYS A 162 -2.06 4.68 -3.05
CA CYS A 162 -3.16 5.63 -3.14
C CYS A 162 -4.48 5.01 -2.64
N CYS A 163 -4.80 3.78 -3.07
CA CYS A 163 -6.00 3.07 -2.64
C CYS A 163 -6.10 2.93 -1.11
N ILE A 164 -5.03 2.46 -0.45
CA ILE A 164 -5.02 2.26 1.02
C ILE A 164 -5.13 3.58 1.77
N SER A 165 -4.62 4.66 1.16
CA SER A 165 -4.71 6.00 1.71
C SER A 165 -6.04 6.69 1.39
N ASN A 166 -6.98 6.01 0.73
CA ASN A 166 -8.21 6.56 0.19
C ASN A 166 -7.97 7.82 -0.67
N ARG A 167 -6.91 7.78 -1.50
CA ARG A 167 -6.53 8.84 -2.43
C ARG A 167 -6.87 8.43 -3.85
N LEU A 168 -7.18 9.43 -4.68
CA LEU A 168 -7.35 9.25 -6.11
C LEU A 168 -6.07 8.69 -6.75
N TYR A 169 -6.25 7.91 -7.81
CA TYR A 169 -5.15 7.40 -8.62
C TYR A 169 -4.49 8.54 -9.41
N SER A 170 -3.42 9.09 -8.85
CA SER A 170 -2.72 10.24 -9.41
C SER A 170 -1.30 9.89 -9.85
N CYS A 171 -0.82 10.52 -10.92
CA CYS A 171 0.55 10.41 -11.41
C CYS A 171 1.55 10.88 -10.33
N PRO A 172 2.59 10.10 -10.01
CA PRO A 172 3.61 10.49 -9.02
C PRO A 172 4.32 11.82 -9.34
N LEU A 173 4.46 12.16 -10.63
CA LEU A 173 5.21 13.35 -11.07
C LEU A 173 4.37 14.62 -11.09
N CYS A 174 3.19 14.58 -11.73
CA CYS A 174 2.37 15.77 -11.94
C CYS A 174 1.03 15.76 -11.20
N ARG A 175 0.71 14.68 -10.48
CA ARG A 175 -0.55 14.49 -9.73
C ARG A 175 -1.83 14.52 -10.57
N SER A 176 -1.73 14.56 -11.90
CA SER A 176 -2.87 14.36 -12.80
C SER A 176 -3.45 12.95 -12.61
N GLU A 177 -4.74 12.78 -12.88
CA GLU A 177 -5.38 11.47 -12.84
C GLU A 177 -4.67 10.50 -13.79
N ILE A 178 -4.44 9.27 -13.33
CA ILE A 178 -3.79 8.23 -14.13
C ILE A 178 -4.75 7.70 -15.22
N GLN A 179 -6.06 7.79 -14.97
CA GLN A 179 -7.15 7.35 -15.85
C GLN A 179 -7.65 8.43 -16.80
#